data_AF-A0A165B3N0-F1
#
_entry.id   AF-A0A165B3N0-F1
#
_cell.length_a   1.000
_cell.length_b   1.000
_cell.length_c   1.000
_cell.angle_alpha   90.00
_cell.angle_beta   90.00
_cell.angle_gamma   90.00
#
_symmetry.space_group_name_H-M   'P 1'
#
loop_
_entity.id
_entity.type
_entity.pdbx_description
1 polymer ?
#
loop_
_entity_poly.entity_id
_entity_poly.type
_entity_poly.pdbx_seq_one_letter_code
_entity_poly.pdbx_strand_id
1 'polypeptide(L)'
;MSGALLGFSIEITHLQVPFLNLMALITQRAGRVHVRVGGNSQENATLVSDLSNGKSIAKQSVDGGNPTDTPALLYTPEILYMLSNISGLVNTKWYLGVPLNDSSTFVVPSQNTIGNEPDLYARHGHRPATYSPYDYFGEFGQVVQAMQADVNTPVTNKLLAPSVATGDWTPEDVWNTNFIPAYMNNLAALTVEHYPNDNCAALYPGFGPPQDPQSVFPSYLTHASCKSIVAPYLNSSAIALAAGQPFVMFETNTASCGGFPGISDSFGAALWAVDYALQMGASDFSHALLHVGGQDVYYNPFTPPLTNQSKIHQWTIGPIFYSVLAVAETLGSSNHSQIIDLASNGDNDYTPGYAVYKNGTLARLALINFMTDPSGANDYTVTISVGGNALGQPSTTPSQIRLKYLLAPSVGEKFNITWAGQTFGGQFESDGRLRGAETMQTVDCDTTNNTCQVTVPAPGFALVFLSDGAFEESTPTSTHTFATTVTAAGEQKYSTTVDPSTLQTSNGHKGADGGHGSTSKGKHSGATAAGIYPSVVLLLAMLAGVGVLIRAVGNGWS
;
A
#
# COMPACT_ATOMS: atom_id res chain seq x y z
N MET A 1 -5.83 -19.30 8.37
CA MET A 1 -5.46 -17.92 8.00
C MET A 1 -6.58 -17.23 7.24
N SER A 2 -6.68 -15.92 7.44
CA SER A 2 -7.65 -15.00 6.81
C SER A 2 -7.14 -14.48 5.47
N GLY A 3 -8.04 -14.23 4.51
CA GLY A 3 -7.71 -13.44 3.31
C GLY A 3 -7.37 -11.99 3.60
N ALA A 4 -7.68 -11.52 4.82
CA ALA A 4 -7.24 -10.22 5.31
C ALA A 4 -5.81 -10.29 5.87
N LEU A 5 -4.95 -11.14 5.29
CA LEU A 5 -3.56 -11.29 5.70
C LEU A 5 -2.80 -9.98 5.49
N LEU A 6 -3.05 -9.25 4.41
CA LEU A 6 -2.48 -7.90 4.23
C LEU A 6 -3.50 -6.83 4.62
N GLY A 7 -3.10 -5.97 5.55
CA GLY A 7 -3.80 -4.74 5.94
C GLY A 7 -2.90 -3.50 5.80
N PHE A 8 -3.29 -2.38 6.40
CA PHE A 8 -2.53 -1.12 6.31
C PHE A 8 -2.20 -0.54 7.69
N SER A 9 -1.08 0.17 7.83
CA SER A 9 -0.79 1.07 8.96
C SER A 9 -0.74 2.51 8.45
N ILE A 10 -1.60 3.40 8.94
CA ILE A 10 -1.88 4.69 8.27
C ILE A 10 -2.08 5.86 9.23
N GLU A 11 -1.94 7.07 8.69
CA GLU A 11 -2.32 8.35 9.30
C GLU A 11 -3.51 8.98 8.52
N ILE A 12 -4.72 9.07 9.11
CA ILE A 12 -5.92 9.62 8.42
C ILE A 12 -6.33 10.96 9.00
N THR A 13 -6.64 11.91 8.10
CA THR A 13 -7.22 13.22 8.45
C THR A 13 -8.68 13.40 8.01
N HIS A 14 -9.14 12.75 6.93
CA HIS A 14 -10.49 12.90 6.36
C HIS A 14 -10.96 11.65 5.60
N LEU A 15 -12.28 11.38 5.59
CA LEU A 15 -12.90 10.30 4.82
C LEU A 15 -12.95 10.66 3.34
N GLN A 16 -12.31 9.83 2.51
CA GLN A 16 -12.24 10.02 1.07
C GLN A 16 -12.88 8.83 0.37
N VAL A 17 -13.73 9.08 -0.64
CA VAL A 17 -14.44 8.03 -1.39
C VAL A 17 -13.47 7.00 -2.01
N PRO A 18 -12.33 7.40 -2.61
CA PRO A 18 -11.35 6.44 -3.12
C PRO A 18 -10.87 5.45 -2.06
N PHE A 19 -10.64 5.90 -0.82
CA PHE A 19 -10.27 5.01 0.28
C PHE A 19 -11.37 3.96 0.54
N LEU A 20 -12.64 4.37 0.57
CA LEU A 20 -13.76 3.44 0.75
C LEU A 20 -13.84 2.41 -0.39
N ASN A 21 -13.64 2.84 -1.64
CA ASN A 21 -13.61 1.93 -2.79
C ASN A 21 -12.48 0.90 -2.68
N LEU A 22 -11.27 1.34 -2.29
CA LEU A 22 -10.12 0.46 -2.08
C LEU A 22 -10.36 -0.55 -0.96
N MET A 23 -10.88 -0.09 0.19
CA MET A 23 -11.22 -1.00 1.29
C MET A 23 -12.32 -2.00 0.87
N ALA A 24 -13.33 -1.54 0.11
CA ALA A 24 -14.39 -2.41 -0.38
C ALA A 24 -13.84 -3.55 -1.26
N LEU A 25 -12.89 -3.25 -2.15
CA LEU A 25 -12.24 -4.27 -2.99
C LEU A 25 -11.55 -5.36 -2.17
N ILE A 26 -10.91 -4.99 -1.06
CA ILE A 26 -10.26 -5.95 -0.16
C ILE A 26 -11.32 -6.75 0.58
N THR A 27 -12.29 -6.09 1.22
CA THR A 27 -13.32 -6.79 2.01
C THR A 27 -14.17 -7.76 1.20
N GLN A 28 -14.39 -7.50 -0.09
CA GLN A 28 -15.13 -8.42 -0.97
C GLN A 28 -14.36 -9.72 -1.24
N ARG A 29 -13.03 -9.69 -1.17
CA ARG A 29 -12.14 -10.85 -1.44
C ARG A 29 -11.75 -11.57 -0.14
N ALA A 30 -11.43 -10.78 0.88
CA ALA A 30 -10.90 -11.22 2.16
C ALA A 30 -11.97 -11.39 3.25
N GLY A 31 -13.19 -10.88 3.04
CA GLY A 31 -14.25 -10.77 4.04
C GLY A 31 -14.10 -9.58 5.00
N ARG A 32 -12.89 -9.03 5.17
CA ARG A 32 -12.58 -7.86 6.00
C ARG A 32 -11.25 -7.21 5.59
N VAL A 33 -10.94 -6.05 6.16
CA VAL A 33 -9.63 -5.40 6.06
C VAL A 33 -9.19 -4.92 7.43
N HIS A 34 -7.91 -5.07 7.75
CA HIS A 34 -7.31 -4.60 9.00
C HIS A 34 -6.54 -3.31 8.74
N VAL A 35 -6.72 -2.32 9.60
CA VAL A 35 -6.06 -1.02 9.50
C VAL A 35 -5.57 -0.57 10.87
N ARG A 36 -4.26 -0.38 11.02
CA ARG A 36 -3.61 0.27 12.17
C ARG A 36 -3.55 1.78 11.94
N VAL A 37 -3.77 2.55 13.00
CA VAL A 37 -3.44 3.97 13.08
C VAL A 37 -2.44 4.14 14.21
N GLY A 38 -1.20 4.50 13.89
CA GLY A 38 -0.07 4.49 14.83
C GLY A 38 1.25 4.86 14.17
N GLY A 39 2.31 4.10 14.46
CA GLY A 39 3.68 4.42 14.04
C GLY A 39 4.35 5.42 15.00
N ASN A 40 5.49 5.97 14.62
CA ASN A 40 6.27 6.87 15.49
C ASN A 40 5.48 8.11 15.99
N SER A 41 4.50 8.59 15.22
CA SER A 41 3.59 9.69 15.62
C SER A 41 2.68 9.33 16.79
N GLN A 42 2.42 8.04 17.03
CA GLN A 42 1.59 7.54 18.12
C GLN A 42 2.07 8.07 19.48
N GLU A 43 3.38 8.12 19.71
CA GLU A 43 3.94 8.47 21.02
C GLU A 43 3.72 9.95 21.41
N ASN A 44 3.42 10.78 20.43
CA ASN A 44 3.13 12.20 20.63
C ASN A 44 1.69 12.56 20.22
N ALA A 45 0.82 11.56 20.07
CA ALA A 45 -0.57 11.76 19.72
C ALA A 45 -1.42 12.04 20.97
N THR A 46 -2.31 13.03 20.91
CA THR A 46 -3.19 13.40 22.02
C THR A 46 -4.61 13.65 21.53
N LEU A 47 -5.57 12.98 22.19
CA LEU A 47 -6.99 13.24 22.00
C LEU A 47 -7.38 14.54 22.72
N VAL A 48 -7.89 15.52 21.98
CA VAL A 48 -8.39 16.80 22.51
C VAL A 48 -9.88 16.96 22.23
N SER A 49 -10.59 17.75 23.03
CA SER A 49 -12.04 17.96 22.87
C SER A 49 -12.41 18.64 21.56
N ASP A 50 -11.57 19.58 21.11
CA ASP A 50 -11.80 20.39 19.92
C ASP A 50 -10.49 20.98 19.40
N LEU A 51 -10.50 21.38 18.12
CA LEU A 51 -9.44 22.15 17.50
C LEU A 51 -10.04 23.37 16.79
N SER A 52 -9.25 24.44 16.73
CA SER A 52 -9.64 25.68 16.04
C SER A 52 -10.07 25.41 14.58
N ASN A 53 -11.07 26.16 14.12
CA ASN A 53 -11.64 26.08 12.78
C ASN A 53 -12.30 24.73 12.43
N GLY A 54 -12.73 23.96 13.43
CA GLY A 54 -13.45 22.69 13.23
C GLY A 54 -12.58 21.60 12.60
N LYS A 55 -11.26 21.68 12.78
CA LYS A 55 -10.34 20.64 12.34
C LYS A 55 -10.52 19.39 13.21
N SER A 56 -10.40 18.23 12.60
CA SER A 56 -10.40 16.94 13.30
C SER A 56 -8.98 16.49 13.70
N ILE A 57 -7.96 17.13 13.12
CA ILE A 57 -6.55 16.82 13.37
C ILE A 57 -5.65 18.04 13.15
N ALA A 58 -4.59 18.16 13.94
CA ALA A 58 -3.56 19.19 13.82
C ALA A 58 -2.19 18.65 14.19
N LYS A 59 -1.16 19.08 13.44
CA LYS A 59 0.23 18.88 13.81
C LYS A 59 0.68 20.10 14.62
N GLN A 60 1.22 19.87 15.82
CA GLN A 60 1.85 20.89 16.65
C GLN A 60 3.36 20.64 16.68
N SER A 61 4.16 21.65 16.36
CA SER A 61 5.61 21.55 16.48
C SER A 61 6.01 21.20 17.91
N VAL A 62 6.84 20.17 18.07
CA VAL A 62 7.53 19.84 19.32
C VAL A 62 8.96 20.34 19.18
N ASP A 63 9.48 21.04 20.19
CA ASP A 63 10.85 21.52 20.20
C ASP A 63 11.84 20.33 20.28
N GLY A 64 12.53 20.06 19.15
CA GLY A 64 13.98 19.82 19.09
C GLY A 64 14.61 18.61 19.80
N GLY A 65 13.99 17.43 19.79
CA GLY A 65 14.59 16.23 20.41
C GLY A 65 14.32 14.86 19.76
N ASN A 66 13.49 14.78 18.72
CA ASN A 66 13.19 13.51 18.04
C ASN A 66 14.05 13.39 16.76
N PRO A 67 14.78 12.28 16.54
CA PRO A 67 15.55 12.09 15.30
C PRO A 67 14.71 12.14 14.01
N THR A 68 13.37 12.00 14.08
CA THR A 68 12.45 12.11 12.93
C THR A 68 11.71 13.45 12.82
N ASP A 69 11.93 14.41 13.72
CA ASP A 69 11.19 15.70 13.76
C ASP A 69 9.65 15.55 13.74
N THR A 70 9.12 14.43 14.26
CA THR A 70 7.68 14.16 14.20
C THR A 70 6.89 15.12 15.11
N PRO A 71 6.04 16.01 14.57
CA PRO A 71 5.24 16.93 15.37
C PRO A 71 4.20 16.16 16.20
N ALA A 72 3.83 16.73 17.35
CA ALA A 72 2.76 16.20 18.18
C ALA A 72 1.45 16.21 17.39
N LEU A 73 0.69 15.12 17.48
CA LEU A 73 -0.52 14.92 16.71
C LEU A 73 -1.74 15.13 17.60
N LEU A 74 -2.40 16.27 17.46
CA LEU A 74 -3.68 16.50 18.14
C LEU A 74 -4.80 15.98 17.26
N TYR A 75 -5.69 15.16 17.80
CA TYR A 75 -6.88 14.67 17.11
C TYR A 75 -8.12 14.76 18.00
N THR A 76 -9.30 14.80 17.39
CA THR A 76 -10.57 14.97 18.10
C THR A 76 -11.45 13.70 17.98
N PRO A 77 -12.51 13.55 18.80
CA PRO A 77 -13.42 12.41 18.72
C PRO A 77 -14.06 12.20 17.33
N GLU A 78 -14.14 13.23 16.49
CA GLU A 78 -14.62 13.17 15.10
C GLU A 78 -13.86 12.13 14.26
N ILE A 79 -12.55 11.94 14.50
CA ILE A 79 -11.78 10.88 13.84
C ILE A 79 -12.34 9.52 14.24
N LEU A 80 -12.58 9.26 15.53
CA LEU A 80 -13.13 7.99 16.01
C LEU A 80 -14.54 7.71 15.44
N TYR A 81 -15.39 8.74 15.37
CA TYR A 81 -16.70 8.63 14.72
C TYR A 81 -16.58 8.28 13.23
N MET A 82 -15.64 8.91 12.53
CA MET A 82 -15.38 8.62 11.13
C MET A 82 -14.91 7.16 10.93
N LEU A 83 -13.96 6.67 11.74
CA LEU A 83 -13.51 5.27 11.68
C LEU A 83 -14.64 4.28 11.96
N SER A 84 -15.51 4.60 12.92
CA SER A 84 -16.73 3.83 13.21
C SER A 84 -17.68 3.81 12.00
N ASN A 85 -17.90 4.95 11.35
CA ASN A 85 -18.75 5.03 10.17
C ASN A 85 -18.17 4.25 8.98
N ILE A 86 -16.84 4.30 8.76
CA ILE A 86 -16.18 3.47 7.75
C ILE A 86 -16.46 1.99 8.02
N SER A 87 -16.35 1.56 9.28
CA SER A 87 -16.62 0.17 9.69
C SER A 87 -18.07 -0.26 9.43
N GLY A 88 -19.01 0.68 9.46
CA GLY A 88 -20.42 0.46 9.10
C GLY A 88 -20.68 0.37 7.59
N LEU A 89 -19.81 0.96 6.77
CA LEU A 89 -19.92 0.94 5.31
C LEU A 89 -19.14 -0.23 4.68
N VAL A 90 -17.98 -0.54 5.25
CA VAL A 90 -17.03 -1.54 4.77
C VAL A 90 -16.47 -2.26 5.99
N ASN A 91 -16.39 -3.60 5.98
CA ASN A 91 -15.97 -4.41 7.14
C ASN A 91 -14.48 -4.22 7.50
N THR A 92 -14.16 -3.03 8.01
CA THR A 92 -12.83 -2.56 8.39
C THR A 92 -12.65 -2.79 9.89
N LYS A 93 -11.49 -3.31 10.28
CA LYS A 93 -11.09 -3.52 11.67
C LYS A 93 -9.94 -2.58 11.99
N TRP A 94 -10.11 -1.76 13.02
CA TRP A 94 -9.15 -0.74 13.40
C TRP A 94 -8.31 -1.21 14.59
N TYR A 95 -7.02 -0.94 14.53
CA TYR A 95 -6.10 -0.97 15.65
C TYR A 95 -5.64 0.46 15.93
N LEU A 96 -5.89 0.97 17.12
CA LEU A 96 -5.58 2.36 17.47
C LEU A 96 -4.37 2.42 18.42
N GLY A 97 -3.40 3.24 18.07
CA GLY A 97 -2.24 3.48 18.90
C GLY A 97 -2.58 4.16 20.22
N VAL A 98 -2.11 3.59 21.33
CA VAL A 98 -2.10 4.24 22.65
C VAL A 98 -0.67 4.70 22.93
N PRO A 99 -0.44 6.01 23.12
CA PRO A 99 0.88 6.51 23.49
C PRO A 99 1.35 5.91 24.81
N LEU A 100 2.64 5.58 24.91
CA LEU A 100 3.31 5.24 26.16
C LEU A 100 4.20 6.38 26.68
N ASN A 101 4.36 7.47 25.93
CA ASN A 101 5.25 8.57 26.32
C ASN A 101 4.91 9.20 27.69
N ASP A 102 3.63 9.28 28.07
CA ASP A 102 3.17 9.73 29.40
C ASP A 102 2.39 8.63 30.12
N SER A 103 3.02 7.97 31.10
CA SER A 103 2.42 6.90 31.91
C SER A 103 1.45 7.41 32.98
N SER A 104 1.20 8.73 33.08
CA SER A 104 0.36 9.33 34.12
C SER A 104 -1.11 9.52 33.69
N THR A 105 -1.43 9.49 32.40
CA THR A 105 -2.80 9.65 31.88
C THR A 105 -3.10 8.67 30.73
N PHE A 106 -3.78 7.57 31.02
CA PHE A 106 -4.23 6.62 29.99
C PHE A 106 -5.68 6.90 29.60
N VAL A 107 -5.92 7.30 28.34
CA VAL A 107 -7.27 7.28 27.74
C VAL A 107 -7.32 6.09 26.78
N VAL A 108 -8.12 5.07 27.11
CA VAL A 108 -8.07 3.76 26.44
C VAL A 108 -9.34 3.54 25.59
N PRO A 109 -9.30 3.78 24.26
CA PRO A 109 -10.38 3.36 23.35
C PRO A 109 -10.37 1.83 23.11
N SER A 110 -11.26 1.29 22.27
CA SER A 110 -11.39 -0.17 22.08
C SER A 110 -10.52 -0.73 20.94
N GLN A 111 -9.67 -1.74 21.22
CA GLN A 111 -8.62 -2.36 20.36
C GLN A 111 -7.39 -1.50 20.13
N ASN A 112 -6.36 -1.73 20.95
CA ASN A 112 -5.24 -0.80 21.08
C ASN A 112 -3.88 -1.45 20.99
N THR A 113 -2.92 -0.69 20.46
CA THR A 113 -1.51 -1.07 20.46
C THR A 113 -0.78 -0.23 21.47
N ILE A 114 -0.06 -0.89 22.37
CA ILE A 114 0.52 -0.23 23.53
C ILE A 114 1.99 0.07 23.25
N GLY A 115 2.23 1.32 22.89
CA GLY A 115 3.52 1.77 22.37
C GLY A 115 3.76 1.38 20.91
N ASN A 116 4.81 1.93 20.33
CA ASN A 116 5.36 1.66 19.01
C ASN A 116 6.88 1.49 19.12
N GLU A 117 7.42 0.33 18.72
CA GLU A 117 8.87 0.07 18.70
C GLU A 117 9.57 0.42 20.04
N PRO A 118 9.13 -0.17 21.18
CA PRO A 118 9.67 0.18 22.50
C PRO A 118 11.18 -0.11 22.63
N ASP A 119 11.70 -1.00 21.78
CA ASP A 119 13.11 -1.33 21.60
C ASP A 119 13.95 -0.20 20.96
N LEU A 120 13.31 0.89 20.53
CA LEU A 120 13.96 2.10 20.01
C LEU A 120 13.82 3.31 20.94
N TYR A 121 13.04 3.22 22.02
CA TYR A 121 12.77 4.35 22.92
C TYR A 121 14.03 4.99 23.50
N ALA A 122 15.01 4.19 23.88
CA ALA A 122 16.29 4.68 24.40
C ALA A 122 17.09 5.44 23.33
N ARG A 123 17.18 4.90 22.10
CA ARG A 123 17.88 5.55 20.98
C ARG A 123 17.22 6.87 20.57
N HIS A 124 15.89 6.94 20.66
CA HIS A 124 15.11 8.12 20.30
C HIS A 124 14.98 9.13 21.45
N GLY A 125 15.58 8.85 22.63
CA GLY A 125 15.53 9.76 23.78
C GLY A 125 14.18 9.83 24.48
N HIS A 126 13.25 8.91 24.18
CA HIS A 126 11.95 8.81 24.85
C HIS A 126 12.04 8.16 26.24
N ARG A 127 13.11 7.39 26.49
CA ARG A 127 13.41 6.75 27.76
C ARG A 127 14.91 6.82 28.09
N PRO A 128 15.32 6.64 29.35
CA PRO A 128 16.73 6.54 29.71
C PRO A 128 17.43 5.40 28.97
N ALA A 129 18.75 5.50 28.79
CA ALA A 129 19.56 4.46 28.14
C ALA A 129 19.54 3.09 28.85
N THR A 130 19.03 3.03 30.09
CA THR A 130 18.85 1.79 30.86
C THR A 130 17.50 1.11 30.64
N TYR A 131 16.61 1.70 29.84
CA TYR A 131 15.28 1.14 29.58
C TYR A 131 15.41 -0.25 28.95
N SER A 132 14.67 -1.21 29.50
CA SER A 132 14.80 -2.63 29.19
C SER A 132 13.44 -3.28 28.97
N PRO A 133 13.40 -4.53 28.47
CA PRO A 133 12.16 -5.29 28.36
C PRO A 133 11.39 -5.42 29.68
N TYR A 134 12.08 -5.42 30.83
CA TYR A 134 11.43 -5.47 32.16
C TYR A 134 10.74 -4.15 32.53
N ASP A 135 11.27 -3.01 32.07
CA ASP A 135 10.62 -1.71 32.25
C ASP A 135 9.34 -1.65 31.40
N TYR A 136 9.43 -2.08 30.13
CA TYR A 136 8.26 -2.21 29.26
C TYR A 136 7.20 -3.15 29.84
N PHE A 137 7.60 -4.31 30.38
CA PHE A 137 6.71 -5.22 31.10
C PHE A 137 5.94 -4.51 32.23
N GLY A 138 6.63 -3.66 33.00
CA GLY A 138 6.02 -2.89 34.08
C GLY A 138 5.07 -1.80 33.59
N GLU A 139 5.47 -1.03 32.58
CA GLU A 139 4.63 0.01 31.97
C GLU A 139 3.37 -0.57 31.31
N PHE A 140 3.49 -1.69 30.61
CA PHE A 140 2.34 -2.42 30.07
C PHE A 140 1.38 -2.88 31.18
N GLY A 141 1.92 -3.35 32.31
CA GLY A 141 1.14 -3.70 33.49
C GLY A 141 0.34 -2.52 34.06
N GLN A 142 0.89 -1.31 34.04
CA GLN A 142 0.18 -0.09 34.45
C GLN A 142 -0.99 0.21 33.50
N VAL A 143 -0.80 0.05 32.18
CA VAL A 143 -1.87 0.20 31.19
C VAL A 143 -2.99 -0.80 31.45
N VAL A 144 -2.66 -2.08 31.69
CA VAL A 144 -3.64 -3.12 32.01
C VAL A 144 -4.43 -2.77 33.27
N GLN A 145 -3.75 -2.32 34.33
CA GLN A 145 -4.40 -1.91 35.59
C GLN A 145 -5.34 -0.72 35.39
N ALA A 146 -4.90 0.31 34.66
CA ALA A 146 -5.71 1.48 34.36
C ALA A 146 -6.95 1.11 33.54
N MET A 147 -6.78 0.27 32.52
CA MET A 147 -7.87 -0.22 31.67
C MET A 147 -8.88 -1.05 32.48
N GLN A 148 -8.42 -1.87 33.42
CA GLN A 148 -9.30 -2.66 34.30
C GLN A 148 -10.03 -1.81 35.35
N ALA A 149 -9.45 -0.68 35.76
CA ALA A 149 -10.06 0.25 36.70
C ALA A 149 -11.12 1.17 36.06
N ASP A 150 -11.06 1.37 34.73
CA ASP A 150 -12.01 2.20 34.01
C ASP A 150 -13.34 1.47 33.75
N VAL A 151 -14.40 1.92 34.44
CA VAL A 151 -15.76 1.40 34.30
C VAL A 151 -16.34 1.56 32.89
N ASN A 152 -15.76 2.43 32.06
CA ASN A 152 -16.19 2.65 30.67
C ASN A 152 -15.46 1.75 29.67
N THR A 153 -14.51 0.92 30.13
CA THR A 153 -13.79 -0.04 29.30
C THR A 153 -14.21 -1.47 29.62
N PRO A 154 -15.37 -1.95 29.09
CA PRO A 154 -15.89 -3.28 29.43
C PRO A 154 -15.11 -4.44 28.81
N VAL A 155 -14.19 -4.16 27.87
CA VAL A 155 -13.42 -5.18 27.16
C VAL A 155 -11.93 -4.94 27.36
N THR A 156 -11.29 -5.84 28.09
CA THR A 156 -9.90 -5.70 28.55
C THR A 156 -8.93 -6.68 27.88
N ASN A 157 -9.41 -7.49 26.93
CA ASN A 157 -8.65 -8.52 26.19
C ASN A 157 -8.35 -8.11 24.74
N LYS A 158 -8.03 -6.83 24.54
CA LYS A 158 -7.97 -6.18 23.22
C LYS A 158 -6.65 -5.47 22.95
N LEU A 159 -5.61 -5.76 23.74
CA LEU A 159 -4.30 -5.13 23.59
C LEU A 159 -3.44 -5.89 22.59
N LEU A 160 -2.65 -5.16 21.82
CA LEU A 160 -1.62 -5.69 20.94
C LEU A 160 -0.26 -5.17 21.43
N ALA A 161 0.71 -6.09 21.54
CA ALA A 161 2.04 -5.82 22.08
C ALA A 161 3.02 -6.95 21.70
N PRO A 162 4.34 -6.72 21.78
CA PRO A 162 4.99 -5.47 22.17
C PRO A 162 5.24 -4.51 21.00
N SER A 163 5.01 -4.94 19.75
CA SER A 163 5.34 -4.17 18.55
C SER A 163 6.83 -3.80 18.49
N VAL A 164 7.70 -4.76 18.86
CA VAL A 164 9.16 -4.63 18.79
C VAL A 164 9.61 -4.60 17.34
N ALA A 165 10.51 -3.69 17.00
CA ALA A 165 11.12 -3.55 15.69
C ALA A 165 12.37 -4.44 15.55
N THR A 166 13.36 -3.96 14.79
CA THR A 166 14.72 -4.50 14.73
C THR A 166 15.71 -3.57 15.43
N GLY A 167 15.34 -3.10 16.63
CA GLY A 167 16.08 -2.16 17.46
C GLY A 167 17.04 -2.83 18.44
N ASP A 168 17.03 -2.40 19.69
CA ASP A 168 17.96 -2.88 20.72
C ASP A 168 17.57 -4.23 21.31
N TRP A 169 16.31 -4.65 21.13
CA TRP A 169 15.75 -5.86 21.70
C TRP A 169 15.22 -6.79 20.61
N THR A 170 15.16 -8.07 20.93
CA THR A 170 14.40 -9.05 20.17
C THR A 170 13.03 -9.30 20.83
N PRO A 171 12.04 -9.83 20.09
CA PRO A 171 10.78 -10.24 20.71
C PRO A 171 10.99 -11.26 21.85
N GLU A 172 11.95 -12.18 21.69
CA GLU A 172 12.36 -13.15 22.71
C GLU A 172 12.79 -12.51 24.03
N ASP A 173 13.46 -11.36 23.99
CA ASP A 173 13.85 -10.64 25.21
C ASP A 173 12.62 -10.19 26.00
N VAL A 174 11.53 -9.80 25.31
CA VAL A 174 10.25 -9.47 25.94
C VAL A 174 9.57 -10.73 26.48
N TRP A 175 9.53 -11.83 25.71
CA TRP A 175 8.95 -13.10 26.17
C TRP A 175 9.64 -13.63 27.44
N ASN A 176 10.97 -13.48 27.53
CA ASN A 176 11.79 -13.91 28.66
C ASN A 176 11.49 -13.14 29.97
N THR A 177 10.79 -12.01 29.92
CA THR A 177 10.28 -11.31 31.13
C THR A 177 9.06 -11.98 31.75
N ASN A 178 8.58 -13.09 31.17
CA ASN A 178 7.30 -13.73 31.48
C ASN A 178 6.08 -12.91 31.04
N PHE A 179 6.24 -12.09 29.98
CA PHE A 179 5.21 -11.21 29.43
C PHE A 179 3.94 -11.95 29.01
N ILE A 180 4.07 -13.03 28.24
CA ILE A 180 2.91 -13.76 27.69
C ILE A 180 2.08 -14.36 28.84
N PRO A 181 2.63 -15.16 29.79
CA PRO A 181 1.81 -15.71 30.86
C PRO A 181 1.19 -14.65 31.78
N ALA A 182 1.87 -13.51 31.96
CA ALA A 182 1.36 -12.42 32.79
C ALA A 182 0.16 -11.69 32.16
N TYR A 183 0.17 -11.49 30.84
CA TYR A 183 -0.77 -10.59 30.16
C TYR A 183 -1.63 -11.25 29.07
N MET A 184 -1.54 -12.57 28.85
CA MET A 184 -2.29 -13.26 27.78
C MET A 184 -3.81 -13.04 27.83
N ASN A 185 -4.39 -12.84 29.01
CA ASN A 185 -5.83 -12.57 29.16
C ASN A 185 -6.22 -11.16 28.73
N ASN A 186 -5.24 -10.27 28.55
CA ASN A 186 -5.40 -8.90 28.11
C ASN A 186 -5.05 -8.69 26.62
N LEU A 187 -4.36 -9.67 26.03
CA LEU A 187 -3.85 -9.59 24.67
C LEU A 187 -4.85 -10.16 23.66
N ALA A 188 -4.98 -9.46 22.53
CA ALA A 188 -5.65 -9.95 21.32
C ALA A 188 -4.68 -10.54 20.30
N ALA A 189 -3.42 -10.09 20.30
CA ALA A 189 -2.36 -10.59 19.45
C ALA A 189 -0.98 -10.20 20.01
N LEU A 190 0.03 -10.97 19.60
CA LEU A 190 1.44 -10.65 19.75
C LEU A 190 1.94 -9.99 18.46
N THR A 191 2.66 -8.88 18.59
CA THR A 191 3.03 -8.02 17.45
C THR A 191 4.53 -7.75 17.35
N VAL A 192 5.03 -7.69 16.12
CA VAL A 192 6.40 -7.27 15.75
C VAL A 192 6.37 -6.34 14.54
N GLU A 193 7.42 -5.58 14.33
CA GLU A 193 7.60 -4.67 13.19
C GLU A 193 8.93 -4.97 12.48
N HIS A 194 8.97 -4.89 11.16
CA HIS A 194 10.21 -5.15 10.40
C HIS A 194 10.19 -4.50 9.03
N TYR A 195 11.22 -3.70 8.72
CA TYR A 195 11.55 -3.32 7.35
C TYR A 195 12.87 -3.99 6.94
N PRO A 196 12.95 -4.65 5.78
CA PRO A 196 14.14 -5.44 5.42
C PRO A 196 15.33 -4.56 5.02
N ASN A 197 15.11 -3.26 4.83
CA ASN A 197 16.13 -2.28 4.49
C ASN A 197 15.67 -0.88 4.91
N ASP A 198 16.54 0.12 4.79
CA ASP A 198 16.28 1.52 5.11
C ASP A 198 16.83 2.46 4.03
N ASN A 199 16.04 3.46 3.64
CA ASN A 199 16.49 4.55 2.75
C ASN A 199 16.87 5.81 3.56
N CYS A 200 17.20 5.66 4.84
CA CYS A 200 17.32 6.80 5.75
C CYS A 200 18.52 7.69 5.42
N ALA A 201 19.64 7.11 4.97
CA ALA A 201 20.83 7.83 4.56
C ALA A 201 20.61 8.83 3.40
N ALA A 202 19.59 8.62 2.57
CA ALA A 202 19.22 9.55 1.51
C ALA A 202 18.47 10.79 2.02
N LEU A 203 17.84 10.70 3.20
CA LEU A 203 16.96 11.73 3.76
C LEU A 203 17.59 12.45 4.96
N TYR A 204 18.38 11.73 5.77
CA TYR A 204 18.84 12.20 7.08
C TYR A 204 20.36 12.12 7.22
N PRO A 205 21.02 13.16 7.77
CA PRO A 205 22.43 13.11 8.08
C PRO A 205 22.69 12.10 9.22
N GLY A 206 23.89 11.50 9.24
CA GLY A 206 24.31 10.57 10.30
C GLY A 206 23.98 9.10 10.05
N PHE A 207 23.24 8.78 8.98
CA PHE A 207 22.90 7.40 8.58
C PHE A 207 23.90 6.78 7.58
N GLY A 208 25.06 7.40 7.37
CA GLY A 208 26.08 6.92 6.44
C GLY A 208 25.82 7.38 4.98
N PRO A 209 26.50 6.77 3.99
CA PRO A 209 26.28 7.09 2.58
C PRO A 209 24.93 6.53 2.06
N PRO A 210 24.20 7.27 1.22
CA PRO A 210 22.99 6.77 0.56
C PRO A 210 23.26 5.48 -0.22
N GLN A 211 22.32 4.54 -0.18
CA GLN A 211 22.37 3.31 -0.97
C GLN A 211 21.95 3.60 -2.43
N ASP A 212 22.54 2.87 -3.38
CA ASP A 212 22.13 2.92 -4.79
C ASP A 212 20.96 1.94 -5.04
N PRO A 213 19.75 2.43 -5.37
CA PRO A 213 18.60 1.55 -5.62
C PRO A 213 18.84 0.53 -6.73
N GLN A 214 19.65 0.85 -7.75
CA GLN A 214 19.90 -0.10 -8.85
C GLN A 214 20.68 -1.34 -8.38
N SER A 215 21.60 -1.14 -7.43
CA SER A 215 22.38 -2.22 -6.81
C SER A 215 21.56 -3.01 -5.78
N VAL A 216 20.59 -2.36 -5.14
CA VAL A 216 19.72 -2.97 -4.11
C VAL A 216 18.59 -3.79 -4.73
N PHE A 217 18.03 -3.37 -5.87
CA PHE A 217 16.81 -3.95 -6.43
C PHE A 217 16.84 -5.48 -6.61
N PRO A 218 17.93 -6.12 -7.08
CA PRO A 218 17.98 -7.58 -7.20
C PRO A 218 17.68 -8.35 -5.92
N SER A 219 17.97 -7.77 -4.74
CA SER A 219 17.66 -8.40 -3.45
C SER A 219 16.16 -8.54 -3.17
N TYR A 220 15.30 -7.76 -3.83
CA TYR A 220 13.83 -7.87 -3.73
C TYR A 220 13.23 -8.88 -4.70
N LEU A 221 14.05 -9.43 -5.62
CA LEU A 221 13.61 -10.31 -6.71
C LEU A 221 14.02 -11.77 -6.46
N THR A 222 14.09 -12.17 -5.20
CA THR A 222 14.49 -13.53 -4.79
C THR A 222 13.64 -14.03 -3.63
N HIS A 223 13.30 -15.31 -3.66
CA HIS A 223 12.55 -15.96 -2.61
C HIS A 223 13.35 -16.09 -1.29
N ALA A 224 14.67 -16.31 -1.39
CA ALA A 224 15.57 -16.29 -0.22
C ALA A 224 15.45 -14.98 0.58
N SER A 225 15.22 -13.84 -0.09
CA SER A 225 15.00 -12.56 0.59
C SER A 225 13.77 -12.61 1.49
N CYS A 226 12.60 -13.01 0.97
CA CYS A 226 11.37 -13.17 1.75
C CYS A 226 11.52 -14.14 2.92
N LYS A 227 12.20 -15.27 2.71
CA LYS A 227 12.52 -16.23 3.78
C LYS A 227 13.42 -15.62 4.85
N SER A 228 14.44 -14.85 4.46
CA SER A 228 15.37 -14.23 5.39
C SER A 228 14.71 -13.18 6.29
N ILE A 229 13.68 -12.48 5.81
CA ILE A 229 12.94 -11.49 6.58
C ILE A 229 12.10 -12.17 7.68
N VAL A 230 11.50 -13.32 7.37
CA VAL A 230 10.66 -14.08 8.30
C VAL A 230 11.49 -14.92 9.29
N ALA A 231 12.68 -15.37 8.88
CA ALA A 231 13.52 -16.29 9.64
C ALA A 231 13.76 -15.90 11.12
N PRO A 232 14.02 -14.63 11.48
CA PRO A 232 14.22 -14.23 12.88
C PRO A 232 13.00 -14.50 13.77
N TYR A 233 11.81 -14.58 13.19
CA TYR A 233 10.55 -14.65 13.94
C TYR A 233 9.94 -16.06 14.02
N LEU A 234 10.56 -17.08 13.43
CA LEU A 234 10.03 -18.46 13.43
C LEU A 234 9.85 -19.02 14.85
N ASN A 235 10.76 -18.69 15.76
CA ASN A 235 10.64 -19.11 17.15
C ASN A 235 9.50 -18.34 17.86
N SER A 236 9.42 -17.02 17.66
CA SER A 236 8.34 -16.20 18.22
C SER A 236 6.95 -16.58 17.70
N SER A 237 6.81 -16.92 16.41
CA SER A 237 5.53 -17.39 15.86
C SER A 237 5.12 -18.75 16.47
N ALA A 238 6.08 -19.67 16.67
CA ALA A 238 5.83 -20.93 17.36
C ALA A 238 5.43 -20.73 18.83
N ILE A 239 6.06 -19.79 19.56
CA ILE A 239 5.70 -19.40 20.92
C ILE A 239 4.27 -18.86 20.97
N ALA A 240 3.91 -17.97 20.04
CA ALA A 240 2.57 -17.41 19.94
C ALA A 240 1.52 -18.50 19.68
N LEU A 241 1.80 -19.40 18.74
CA LEU A 241 0.94 -20.55 18.43
C LEU A 241 0.73 -21.45 19.65
N ALA A 242 1.81 -21.77 20.39
CA ALA A 242 1.74 -22.58 21.60
C ALA A 242 0.93 -21.90 22.72
N ALA A 243 0.94 -20.56 22.77
CA ALA A 243 0.14 -19.76 23.68
C ALA A 243 -1.32 -19.56 23.21
N GLY A 244 -1.67 -20.02 22.01
CA GLY A 244 -2.99 -19.81 21.40
C GLY A 244 -3.26 -18.34 21.02
N GLN A 245 -2.20 -17.57 20.75
CA GLN A 245 -2.28 -16.15 20.42
C GLN A 245 -1.93 -15.92 18.94
N PRO A 246 -2.67 -15.03 18.24
CA PRO A 246 -2.25 -14.58 16.91
C PRO A 246 -0.88 -13.90 16.96
N PHE A 247 -0.03 -14.18 15.97
CA PHE A 247 1.22 -13.46 15.76
C PHE A 247 1.13 -12.59 14.51
N VAL A 248 1.50 -11.32 14.62
CA VAL A 248 1.18 -10.30 13.62
C VAL A 248 2.41 -9.46 13.28
N MET A 249 2.71 -9.36 11.99
CA MET A 249 3.67 -8.37 11.46
C MET A 249 2.96 -7.03 11.40
N PHE A 250 3.02 -6.30 12.50
CA PHE A 250 2.16 -5.17 12.76
C PHE A 250 2.54 -3.90 12.00
N GLU A 251 3.77 -3.83 11.54
CA GLU A 251 4.23 -2.86 10.56
C GLU A 251 5.38 -3.41 9.72
N THR A 252 5.29 -3.24 8.41
CA THR A 252 6.35 -3.58 7.47
C THR A 252 6.15 -2.82 6.17
N ASN A 253 7.21 -2.67 5.39
CA ASN A 253 7.13 -2.41 3.96
C ASN A 253 8.50 -2.68 3.32
N THR A 254 8.70 -2.32 2.06
CA THR A 254 9.95 -2.57 1.31
C THR A 254 11.19 -2.00 1.99
N ALA A 255 11.14 -0.77 2.50
CA ALA A 255 12.21 -0.18 3.29
C ALA A 255 11.67 0.97 4.16
N SER A 256 12.28 1.20 5.32
CA SER A 256 11.93 2.32 6.19
C SER A 256 12.35 3.66 5.54
N CYS A 257 12.02 4.78 6.18
CA CYS A 257 12.31 6.12 5.65
C CYS A 257 11.70 6.37 4.25
N GLY A 258 10.45 5.95 4.06
CA GLY A 258 9.66 6.22 2.85
C GLY A 258 9.93 5.28 1.66
N GLY A 259 10.86 4.34 1.79
CA GLY A 259 11.20 3.39 0.73
C GLY A 259 12.16 3.95 -0.32
N PHE A 260 12.58 3.08 -1.23
CA PHE A 260 13.47 3.42 -2.34
C PHE A 260 12.68 3.77 -3.62
N PRO A 261 12.95 4.93 -4.26
CA PRO A 261 12.40 5.22 -5.59
C PRO A 261 12.90 4.20 -6.62
N GLY A 262 12.00 3.67 -7.44
CA GLY A 262 12.31 2.67 -8.46
C GLY A 262 12.31 1.22 -7.98
N ILE A 263 12.30 0.99 -6.66
CA ILE A 263 12.08 -0.34 -6.07
C ILE A 263 10.68 -0.38 -5.44
N SER A 264 10.42 0.53 -4.50
CA SER A 264 9.24 0.48 -3.64
C SER A 264 7.94 0.82 -4.36
N ASP A 265 8.05 1.58 -5.46
CA ASP A 265 6.96 1.95 -6.35
C ASP A 265 6.98 1.13 -7.66
N SER A 266 7.54 -0.09 -7.64
CA SER A 266 7.69 -0.96 -8.81
C SER A 266 6.85 -2.25 -8.72
N PHE A 267 6.62 -2.90 -9.86
CA PHE A 267 6.00 -4.21 -9.95
C PHE A 267 6.81 -5.30 -9.23
N GLY A 268 8.13 -5.15 -9.14
CA GLY A 268 9.01 -6.01 -8.36
C GLY A 268 8.65 -5.97 -6.88
N ALA A 269 8.33 -4.79 -6.33
CA ALA A 269 7.78 -4.69 -4.97
C ALA A 269 6.39 -5.34 -4.84
N ALA A 270 5.58 -5.33 -5.90
CA ALA A 270 4.31 -6.04 -5.90
C ALA A 270 4.51 -7.57 -5.78
N LEU A 271 5.39 -8.16 -6.61
CA LEU A 271 5.71 -9.58 -6.53
C LEU A 271 6.37 -9.95 -5.18
N TRP A 272 7.30 -9.11 -4.70
CA TRP A 272 7.92 -9.26 -3.38
C TRP A 272 6.87 -9.29 -2.27
N ALA A 273 5.89 -8.37 -2.29
CA ALA A 273 4.84 -8.32 -1.28
C ALA A 273 3.91 -9.55 -1.34
N VAL A 274 3.68 -10.15 -2.52
CA VAL A 274 2.95 -11.42 -2.64
C VAL A 274 3.76 -12.55 -1.98
N ASP A 275 5.03 -12.70 -2.37
CA ASP A 275 5.91 -13.75 -1.84
C ASP A 275 6.08 -13.63 -0.33
N TYR A 276 6.43 -12.44 0.16
CA TYR A 276 6.63 -12.17 1.58
C TYR A 276 5.36 -12.42 2.41
N ALA A 277 4.19 -12.04 1.91
CA ALA A 277 2.92 -12.33 2.59
C ALA A 277 2.66 -13.84 2.68
N LEU A 278 2.83 -14.58 1.59
CA LEU A 278 2.61 -16.03 1.59
C LEU A 278 3.66 -16.76 2.45
N GLN A 279 4.91 -16.29 2.48
CA GLN A 279 5.95 -16.80 3.37
C GLN A 279 5.63 -16.56 4.85
N MET A 280 5.15 -15.37 5.21
CA MET A 280 4.68 -15.09 6.57
C MET A 280 3.54 -16.04 6.94
N GLY A 281 2.59 -16.25 6.04
CA GLY A 281 1.50 -17.17 6.27
C GLY A 281 1.94 -18.64 6.42
N ALA A 282 2.92 -19.08 5.63
CA ALA A 282 3.56 -20.39 5.80
C ALA A 282 4.36 -20.53 7.11
N SER A 283 4.56 -19.42 7.83
CA SER A 283 5.33 -19.33 9.08
C SER A 283 4.46 -18.90 10.29
N ASP A 284 3.16 -19.21 10.23
CA ASP A 284 2.17 -19.01 11.30
C ASP A 284 1.86 -17.55 11.68
N PHE A 285 2.15 -16.59 10.80
CA PHE A 285 1.62 -15.23 10.96
C PHE A 285 0.12 -15.19 10.62
N SER A 286 -0.64 -14.46 11.43
CA SER A 286 -2.09 -14.30 11.28
C SER A 286 -2.48 -13.19 10.31
N HIS A 287 -1.69 -12.10 10.27
CA HIS A 287 -1.75 -11.03 9.28
C HIS A 287 -0.51 -10.12 9.40
N ALA A 288 -0.30 -9.30 8.38
CA ALA A 288 0.74 -8.30 8.24
C ALA A 288 0.13 -6.97 7.78
N LEU A 289 0.66 -5.84 8.26
CA LEU A 289 0.16 -4.51 7.90
C LEU A 289 1.25 -3.74 7.14
N LEU A 290 0.93 -3.39 5.90
CA LEU A 290 1.80 -2.58 5.06
C LEU A 290 1.67 -1.12 5.46
N HIS A 291 2.78 -0.49 5.85
CA HIS A 291 2.76 0.91 6.23
C HIS A 291 2.40 1.81 5.05
N VAL A 292 1.64 2.86 5.34
CA VAL A 292 1.24 3.93 4.41
C VAL A 292 1.60 5.25 5.09
N GLY A 293 2.53 5.97 4.47
CA GLY A 293 3.02 7.22 5.02
C GLY A 293 2.44 8.45 4.32
N GLY A 294 3.19 9.54 4.38
CA GLY A 294 2.90 10.80 3.71
C GLY A 294 2.88 10.69 2.18
N GLN A 295 2.60 11.80 1.51
CA GLN A 295 2.45 11.85 0.04
C GLN A 295 3.76 11.64 -0.72
N ASP A 296 4.89 11.71 -0.03
CA ASP A 296 6.27 11.57 -0.51
C ASP A 296 6.83 10.15 -0.35
N VAL A 297 6.04 9.21 0.15
CA VAL A 297 6.45 7.83 0.42
C VAL A 297 6.26 6.93 -0.80
N TYR A 298 7.32 6.24 -1.21
CA TYR A 298 7.36 5.42 -2.43
C TYR A 298 6.66 4.08 -2.29
N TYR A 299 6.66 3.48 -1.10
CA TYR A 299 6.01 2.19 -0.87
C TYR A 299 4.50 2.28 -0.67
N ASN A 300 3.91 3.48 -0.78
CA ASN A 300 2.49 3.67 -0.52
C ASN A 300 1.65 2.81 -1.47
N PRO A 301 0.73 1.98 -0.95
CA PRO A 301 -0.22 1.25 -1.77
C PRO A 301 -1.24 2.20 -2.42
N PHE A 302 -1.48 3.37 -1.84
CA PHE A 302 -2.31 4.41 -2.40
C PHE A 302 -1.88 5.79 -1.88
N THR A 303 -1.96 6.81 -2.74
CA THR A 303 -1.55 8.18 -2.41
C THR A 303 -2.61 9.16 -2.91
N PRO A 304 -3.24 9.96 -2.02
CA PRO A 304 -4.10 11.05 -2.43
C PRO A 304 -3.29 12.17 -3.12
N PRO A 305 -3.89 12.93 -4.05
CA PRO A 305 -3.24 14.11 -4.63
C PRO A 305 -3.03 15.19 -3.55
N LEU A 306 -2.08 16.11 -3.79
CA LEU A 306 -1.89 17.28 -2.92
C LEU A 306 -3.21 18.04 -2.76
N THR A 307 -3.46 18.64 -1.58
CA THR A 307 -4.73 19.33 -1.28
C THR A 307 -5.09 20.42 -2.30
N ASN A 308 -4.11 21.11 -2.86
CA ASN A 308 -4.31 22.12 -3.91
C ASN A 308 -4.57 21.53 -5.31
N GLN A 309 -4.32 20.23 -5.51
CA GLN A 309 -4.53 19.50 -6.76
C GLN A 309 -5.73 18.54 -6.72
N SER A 310 -6.35 18.33 -5.56
CA SER A 310 -7.43 17.36 -5.38
C SER A 310 -8.71 17.65 -6.18
N LYS A 311 -8.79 18.82 -6.85
CA LYS A 311 -9.89 19.20 -7.76
C LYS A 311 -9.64 18.81 -9.23
N ILE A 312 -8.41 18.50 -9.58
CA ILE A 312 -7.99 18.22 -10.97
C ILE A 312 -7.31 16.87 -11.13
N HIS A 313 -6.81 16.29 -10.03
CA HIS A 313 -6.13 15.01 -9.99
C HIS A 313 -6.92 14.02 -9.13
N GLN A 314 -6.90 12.75 -9.52
CA GLN A 314 -7.40 11.66 -8.69
C GLN A 314 -6.26 11.03 -7.88
N TRP A 315 -6.50 9.89 -7.26
CA TRP A 315 -5.47 9.19 -6.48
C TRP A 315 -4.50 8.44 -7.40
N THR A 316 -3.30 8.19 -6.87
CA THR A 316 -2.35 7.25 -7.46
C THR A 316 -2.38 5.96 -6.65
N ILE A 317 -2.49 4.81 -7.31
CA ILE A 317 -2.46 3.49 -6.66
C ILE A 317 -1.09 2.87 -6.93
N GLY A 318 -0.39 2.50 -5.85
CA GLY A 318 0.93 1.89 -5.92
C GLY A 318 0.87 0.41 -6.29
N PRO A 319 1.94 -0.15 -6.88
CA PRO A 319 2.01 -1.55 -7.28
C PRO A 319 1.65 -2.55 -6.17
N ILE A 320 2.07 -2.28 -4.92
CA ILE A 320 1.81 -3.16 -3.77
C ILE A 320 0.30 -3.35 -3.49
N PHE A 321 -0.57 -2.41 -3.87
CA PHE A 321 -2.01 -2.61 -3.69
C PHE A 321 -2.55 -3.76 -4.55
N TYR A 322 -1.96 -4.03 -5.72
CA TYR A 322 -2.30 -5.21 -6.52
C TYR A 322 -1.95 -6.51 -5.79
N SER A 323 -0.85 -6.53 -5.03
CA SER A 323 -0.46 -7.67 -4.17
C SER A 323 -1.49 -7.93 -3.09
N VAL A 324 -2.06 -6.88 -2.49
CA VAL A 324 -3.11 -7.02 -1.47
C VAL A 324 -4.33 -7.75 -2.05
N LEU A 325 -4.74 -7.41 -3.28
CA LEU A 325 -5.83 -8.11 -3.97
C LEU A 325 -5.46 -9.56 -4.31
N ALA A 326 -4.27 -9.78 -4.86
CA ALA A 326 -3.79 -11.11 -5.23
C ALA A 326 -3.69 -12.06 -4.02
N VAL A 327 -3.14 -11.59 -2.90
CA VAL A 327 -3.04 -12.35 -1.65
C VAL A 327 -4.43 -12.61 -1.05
N ALA A 328 -5.32 -11.60 -1.05
CA ALA A 328 -6.68 -11.78 -0.57
C ALA A 328 -7.44 -12.88 -1.32
N GLU A 329 -7.31 -12.93 -2.65
CA GLU A 329 -7.92 -13.99 -3.46
C GLU A 329 -7.21 -15.35 -3.31
N THR A 330 -5.89 -15.35 -3.11
CA THR A 330 -5.09 -16.56 -2.86
C THR A 330 -5.54 -17.28 -1.59
N LEU A 331 -5.87 -16.52 -0.55
CA LEU A 331 -6.29 -17.06 0.74
C LEU A 331 -7.81 -17.20 0.86
N GLY A 332 -8.59 -16.44 0.10
CA GLY A 332 -10.04 -16.47 0.12
C GLY A 332 -10.66 -15.94 1.43
N SER A 333 -11.98 -15.96 1.49
CA SER A 333 -12.77 -15.31 2.55
C SER A 333 -13.11 -16.20 3.75
N SER A 334 -12.82 -17.52 3.71
CA SER A 334 -13.24 -18.45 4.78
C SER A 334 -12.52 -18.31 6.11
N ASN A 335 -11.34 -17.71 6.16
CA ASN A 335 -10.44 -17.67 7.32
C ASN A 335 -9.80 -19.00 7.74
N HIS A 336 -10.02 -20.07 6.97
CA HIS A 336 -9.60 -21.43 7.29
C HIS A 336 -8.48 -21.94 6.36
N SER A 337 -7.77 -21.01 5.72
CA SER A 337 -6.72 -21.34 4.77
C SER A 337 -5.43 -21.74 5.48
N GLN A 338 -4.75 -22.74 4.94
CA GLN A 338 -3.46 -23.26 5.40
C GLN A 338 -2.52 -23.15 4.20
N ILE A 339 -1.35 -22.53 4.39
CA ILE A 339 -0.38 -22.30 3.31
C ILE A 339 0.83 -23.18 3.56
N ILE A 340 1.40 -23.70 2.48
CA ILE A 340 2.67 -24.40 2.47
C ILE A 340 3.52 -23.80 1.36
N ASP A 341 4.75 -23.42 1.67
CA ASP A 341 5.78 -23.18 0.66
C ASP A 341 6.18 -24.52 0.04
N LEU A 342 6.09 -24.61 -1.29
CA LEU A 342 6.35 -25.82 -2.04
C LEU A 342 7.84 -26.10 -2.25
N ALA A 343 8.73 -25.14 -1.94
CA ALA A 343 10.13 -25.17 -2.36
C ALA A 343 10.24 -25.52 -3.86
N SER A 344 9.39 -24.86 -4.66
CA SER A 344 9.19 -25.17 -6.08
C SER A 344 10.50 -25.13 -6.86
N ASN A 345 10.62 -26.02 -7.85
CA ASN A 345 11.80 -26.10 -8.72
C ASN A 345 13.14 -26.30 -7.96
N GLY A 346 13.12 -27.02 -6.84
CA GLY A 346 14.31 -27.24 -6.01
C GLY A 346 14.69 -25.99 -5.22
N ASP A 347 13.68 -25.30 -4.67
CA ASP A 347 13.83 -24.05 -3.93
C ASP A 347 14.43 -22.90 -4.75
N ASN A 348 13.97 -22.75 -6.00
CA ASN A 348 14.49 -21.75 -6.92
C ASN A 348 14.10 -20.32 -6.50
N ASP A 349 15.09 -19.43 -6.39
CA ASP A 349 14.88 -18.05 -5.94
C ASP A 349 13.95 -17.21 -6.82
N TYR A 350 13.86 -17.50 -8.11
CA TYR A 350 13.11 -16.67 -9.05
C TYR A 350 11.70 -17.19 -9.32
N THR A 351 11.39 -18.41 -8.89
CA THR A 351 10.11 -19.09 -9.20
C THR A 351 9.46 -19.74 -7.97
N PRO A 352 9.27 -19.00 -6.85
CA PRO A 352 8.62 -19.56 -5.69
C PRO A 352 7.16 -19.92 -5.97
N GLY A 353 6.67 -20.90 -5.21
CA GLY A 353 5.32 -21.39 -5.36
C GLY A 353 4.75 -21.88 -4.04
N TYR A 354 3.47 -21.63 -3.82
CA TYR A 354 2.76 -21.95 -2.59
C TYR A 354 1.51 -22.78 -2.88
N ALA A 355 1.21 -23.71 -2.00
CA ALA A 355 -0.05 -24.43 -1.98
C ALA A 355 -0.95 -23.90 -0.86
N VAL A 356 -2.22 -23.65 -1.19
CA VAL A 356 -3.23 -23.21 -0.24
C VAL A 356 -4.29 -24.29 -0.09
N TYR A 357 -4.36 -24.83 1.12
CA TYR A 357 -5.38 -25.79 1.54
C TYR A 357 -6.49 -25.07 2.29
N LYS A 358 -7.70 -25.62 2.19
CA LYS A 358 -8.87 -25.23 2.97
C LYS A 358 -9.44 -26.46 3.63
N ASN A 359 -9.48 -26.46 4.96
CA ASN A 359 -9.93 -27.63 5.75
C ASN A 359 -9.25 -28.94 5.30
N GLY A 360 -7.93 -28.90 5.03
CA GLY A 360 -7.16 -30.06 4.57
C GLY A 360 -7.29 -30.42 3.08
N THR A 361 -8.12 -29.74 2.29
CA THR A 361 -8.24 -29.98 0.84
C THR A 361 -7.48 -28.91 0.06
N LEU A 362 -6.63 -29.32 -0.90
CA LEU A 362 -5.90 -28.38 -1.75
C LEU A 362 -6.89 -27.57 -2.59
N ALA A 363 -6.90 -26.25 -2.42
CA ALA A 363 -7.86 -25.35 -3.04
C ALA A 363 -7.23 -24.52 -4.16
N ARG A 364 -6.01 -24.01 -3.93
CA ARG A 364 -5.35 -23.06 -4.82
C ARG A 364 -3.84 -23.26 -4.84
N LEU A 365 -3.20 -22.79 -5.91
CA LEU A 365 -1.76 -22.62 -6.00
C LEU A 365 -1.44 -21.17 -6.34
N ALA A 366 -0.38 -20.65 -5.75
CA ALA A 366 0.16 -19.32 -5.99
C ALA A 366 1.56 -19.48 -6.56
N LEU A 367 1.78 -19.04 -7.81
CA LEU A 367 3.03 -19.28 -8.55
C LEU A 367 3.62 -17.95 -9.01
N ILE A 368 4.90 -17.70 -8.76
CA ILE A 368 5.55 -16.41 -8.97
C ILE A 368 6.68 -16.56 -9.99
N ASN A 369 6.95 -15.52 -10.78
CA ASN A 369 8.11 -15.38 -11.65
C ASN A 369 8.73 -13.98 -11.47
N PHE A 370 9.89 -13.90 -10.83
CA PHE A 370 10.61 -12.65 -10.58
C PHE A 370 11.43 -12.15 -11.78
N MET A 371 11.53 -12.92 -12.87
CA MET A 371 12.37 -12.56 -14.01
C MET A 371 11.65 -11.58 -14.94
N THR A 372 12.36 -10.56 -15.42
CA THR A 372 11.90 -9.76 -16.56
C THR A 372 12.46 -10.33 -17.85
N ASP A 373 11.59 -10.80 -18.73
CA ASP A 373 11.99 -11.24 -20.06
C ASP A 373 10.88 -11.02 -21.09
N PRO A 374 10.92 -9.91 -21.83
CA PRO A 374 9.94 -9.60 -22.87
C PRO A 374 9.89 -10.61 -24.03
N SER A 375 10.88 -11.50 -24.16
CA SER A 375 10.87 -12.53 -25.22
C SER A 375 9.97 -13.73 -24.90
N GLY A 376 9.57 -13.89 -23.63
CA GLY A 376 8.84 -15.06 -23.13
C GLY A 376 9.70 -16.31 -22.96
N ALA A 377 11.03 -16.24 -23.16
CA ALA A 377 11.91 -17.41 -23.02
C ALA A 377 12.05 -17.88 -21.57
N ASN A 378 11.80 -16.99 -20.60
CA ASN A 378 11.77 -17.29 -19.17
C ASN A 378 10.35 -17.46 -18.60
N ASP A 379 9.33 -17.55 -19.47
CA ASP A 379 8.03 -18.09 -19.06
C ASP A 379 8.23 -19.57 -18.69
N TYR A 380 7.79 -19.97 -17.50
CA TYR A 380 7.90 -21.38 -17.08
C TYR A 380 6.54 -22.05 -17.06
N THR A 381 6.52 -23.37 -17.25
CA THR A 381 5.30 -24.18 -17.17
C THR A 381 5.37 -25.12 -15.98
N VAL A 382 4.39 -25.03 -15.09
CA VAL A 382 4.18 -25.91 -13.95
C VAL A 382 3.29 -27.06 -14.34
N THR A 383 3.76 -28.28 -14.09
CA THR A 383 2.93 -29.49 -14.15
C THR A 383 2.34 -29.77 -12.77
N ILE A 384 1.01 -29.67 -12.65
CA ILE A 384 0.27 -29.91 -11.43
C ILE A 384 -0.34 -31.30 -11.47
N SER A 385 -0.07 -32.10 -10.44
CA SER A 385 -0.75 -33.37 -10.19
C SER A 385 -1.29 -33.39 -8.77
N VAL A 386 -2.59 -33.66 -8.62
CA VAL A 386 -3.23 -33.77 -7.30
C VAL A 386 -3.49 -35.24 -6.99
N GLY A 387 -2.94 -35.72 -5.87
CA GLY A 387 -2.94 -37.13 -5.50
C GLY A 387 -2.11 -37.99 -6.46
N GLY A 388 -2.52 -39.23 -6.65
CA GLY A 388 -1.89 -40.18 -7.58
C GLY A 388 -0.87 -41.13 -6.93
N ASN A 389 -0.39 -42.07 -7.75
CA ASN A 389 0.41 -43.22 -7.31
C ASN A 389 1.70 -42.85 -6.58
N ALA A 390 2.35 -41.73 -6.94
CA ALA A 390 3.56 -41.26 -6.27
C ALA A 390 3.34 -40.90 -4.80
N LEU A 391 2.11 -40.51 -4.44
CA LEU A 391 1.69 -40.19 -3.08
C LEU A 391 0.89 -41.33 -2.42
N GLY A 392 0.68 -42.45 -3.12
CA GLY A 392 -0.18 -43.53 -2.65
C GLY A 392 -1.66 -43.11 -2.47
N GLN A 393 -2.11 -42.09 -3.20
CA GLN A 393 -3.45 -41.53 -3.12
C GLN A 393 -4.21 -41.70 -4.43
N PRO A 394 -5.56 -41.66 -4.42
CA PRO A 394 -6.34 -41.59 -5.65
C PRO A 394 -5.92 -40.39 -6.49
N SER A 395 -5.94 -40.54 -7.82
CA SER A 395 -5.78 -39.42 -8.75
C SER A 395 -6.99 -38.51 -8.66
N THR A 396 -6.79 -37.25 -8.26
CA THR A 396 -7.87 -36.27 -8.07
C THR A 396 -7.60 -34.95 -8.79
N THR A 397 -6.71 -34.94 -9.78
CA THR A 397 -6.53 -33.77 -10.65
C THR A 397 -7.88 -33.43 -11.32
N PRO A 398 -8.39 -32.19 -11.19
CA PRO A 398 -9.65 -31.80 -11.79
C PRO A 398 -9.55 -31.84 -13.32
N SER A 399 -10.68 -31.98 -14.03
CA SER A 399 -10.68 -31.94 -15.50
C SER A 399 -10.38 -30.56 -16.06
N GLN A 400 -10.55 -29.53 -15.25
CA GLN A 400 -10.35 -28.14 -15.65
C GLN A 400 -9.97 -27.31 -14.42
N ILE A 401 -9.11 -26.32 -14.64
CA ILE A 401 -8.71 -25.33 -13.64
C ILE A 401 -8.93 -23.91 -14.18
N ARG A 402 -9.00 -22.94 -13.27
CA ARG A 402 -9.13 -21.51 -13.61
C ARG A 402 -7.94 -20.73 -13.08
N LEU A 403 -7.58 -19.66 -13.78
CA LEU A 403 -6.39 -18.86 -13.55
C LEU A 403 -6.71 -17.37 -13.56
N LYS A 404 -6.07 -16.64 -12.66
CA LYS A 404 -5.93 -15.17 -12.72
C LYS A 404 -4.45 -14.82 -12.68
N TYR A 405 -4.07 -13.76 -13.39
CA TYR A 405 -2.69 -13.28 -13.41
C TYR A 405 -2.56 -11.87 -12.85
N LEU A 406 -1.46 -11.64 -12.14
CA LEU A 406 -0.89 -10.33 -11.87
C LEU A 406 0.28 -10.12 -12.81
N LEU A 407 0.19 -9.14 -13.72
CA LEU A 407 1.15 -8.96 -14.83
C LEU A 407 1.60 -7.51 -14.98
N ALA A 408 2.84 -7.35 -15.45
CA ALA A 408 3.40 -6.09 -15.95
C ALA A 408 4.51 -6.37 -16.98
N PRO A 409 4.91 -5.40 -17.83
CA PRO A 409 5.97 -5.60 -18.82
C PRO A 409 7.37 -5.85 -18.24
N SER A 410 7.63 -5.42 -17.01
CA SER A 410 8.89 -5.65 -16.30
C SER A 410 8.71 -5.49 -14.79
N VAL A 411 9.64 -6.01 -14.00
CA VAL A 411 9.67 -5.78 -12.54
C VAL A 411 9.88 -4.30 -12.20
N GLY A 412 10.47 -3.50 -13.09
CA GLY A 412 10.62 -2.06 -12.90
C GLY A 412 9.39 -1.23 -13.28
N GLU A 413 8.31 -1.84 -13.79
CA GLU A 413 7.08 -1.14 -14.19
C GLU A 413 6.38 -0.51 -12.98
N LYS A 414 5.80 0.69 -13.15
CA LYS A 414 5.12 1.41 -12.06
C LYS A 414 3.61 1.46 -12.20
N PHE A 415 3.09 1.45 -13.43
CA PHE A 415 1.69 1.80 -13.69
C PHE A 415 0.97 0.80 -14.61
N ASN A 416 1.66 0.24 -15.61
CA ASN A 416 1.08 -0.74 -16.53
C ASN A 416 1.00 -2.13 -15.89
N ILE A 417 0.23 -2.20 -14.80
CA ILE A 417 0.03 -3.38 -13.97
C ILE A 417 -1.42 -3.78 -14.04
N THR A 418 -1.66 -5.09 -14.18
CA THR A 418 -3.02 -5.64 -14.20
C THR A 418 -3.16 -6.80 -13.21
N TRP A 419 -4.28 -6.82 -12.49
CA TRP A 419 -4.77 -8.00 -11.76
C TRP A 419 -5.99 -8.54 -12.48
N ALA A 420 -5.91 -9.78 -12.98
CA ALA A 420 -6.95 -10.39 -13.81
C ALA A 420 -7.41 -9.45 -14.95
N GLY A 421 -6.46 -8.82 -15.65
CA GLY A 421 -6.75 -7.90 -16.76
C GLY A 421 -7.30 -6.52 -16.35
N GLN A 422 -7.50 -6.25 -15.06
CA GLN A 422 -8.00 -4.98 -14.55
C GLN A 422 -6.88 -4.12 -13.96
N THR A 423 -7.02 -2.79 -14.05
CA THR A 423 -6.02 -1.82 -13.61
C THR A 423 -6.64 -0.65 -12.84
N PHE A 424 -5.85 0.00 -12.00
CA PHE A 424 -6.15 1.33 -11.45
C PHE A 424 -5.66 2.47 -12.36
N GLY A 425 -4.89 2.13 -13.40
CA GLY A 425 -4.19 2.97 -14.37
C GLY A 425 -3.13 3.90 -13.78
N GLY A 426 -2.91 5.04 -14.43
CA GLY A 426 -1.72 5.87 -14.23
C GLY A 426 -1.72 6.73 -12.97
N GLN A 427 -0.63 7.47 -12.83
CA GLN A 427 -0.49 8.50 -11.80
C GLN A 427 -1.65 9.50 -11.87
N PHE A 428 -2.31 9.74 -10.74
CA PHE A 428 -3.45 10.64 -10.60
C PHE A 428 -4.73 10.28 -11.39
N GLU A 429 -4.91 9.01 -11.76
CA GLU A 429 -6.05 8.58 -12.56
C GLU A 429 -7.08 7.70 -11.84
N SER A 430 -6.86 7.38 -10.56
CA SER A 430 -7.71 6.41 -9.86
C SER A 430 -8.67 7.03 -8.85
N ASP A 431 -9.93 6.63 -8.93
CA ASP A 431 -10.95 6.91 -7.92
C ASP A 431 -11.15 5.72 -6.95
N GLY A 432 -10.18 4.81 -6.91
CA GLY A 432 -10.20 3.59 -6.10
C GLY A 432 -10.96 2.41 -6.71
N ARG A 433 -11.51 2.54 -7.93
CA ARG A 433 -12.19 1.44 -8.63
C ARG A 433 -11.26 0.77 -9.66
N LEU A 434 -11.39 -0.54 -9.78
CA LEU A 434 -10.76 -1.30 -10.88
C LEU A 434 -11.41 -0.94 -12.21
N ARG A 435 -10.57 -0.71 -13.23
CA ARG A 435 -10.96 -0.41 -14.61
C ARG A 435 -10.61 -1.58 -15.52
N GLY A 436 -11.38 -1.79 -16.57
CA GLY A 436 -11.22 -2.91 -17.51
C GLY A 436 -12.08 -4.12 -17.17
N ALA A 437 -12.13 -5.07 -18.10
CA ALA A 437 -12.84 -6.33 -17.92
C ALA A 437 -11.97 -7.30 -17.13
N GLU A 438 -12.57 -7.98 -16.15
CA GLU A 438 -11.90 -9.09 -15.48
C GLU A 438 -11.68 -10.23 -16.46
N THR A 439 -10.44 -10.72 -16.56
CA THR A 439 -10.03 -11.84 -17.39
C THR A 439 -9.71 -13.04 -16.53
N MET A 440 -10.20 -14.18 -16.97
CA MET A 440 -9.95 -15.48 -16.37
C MET A 440 -9.56 -16.44 -17.48
N GLN A 441 -8.49 -17.20 -17.27
CA GLN A 441 -8.08 -18.25 -18.18
C GLN A 441 -8.55 -19.59 -17.63
N THR A 442 -9.09 -20.41 -18.53
CA THR A 442 -9.46 -21.78 -18.26
C THR A 442 -8.43 -22.71 -18.90
N VAL A 443 -7.98 -23.71 -18.16
CA VAL A 443 -7.06 -24.74 -18.66
C VAL A 443 -7.71 -26.11 -18.48
N ASP A 444 -7.82 -26.84 -19.58
CA ASP A 444 -8.24 -28.23 -19.58
C ASP A 444 -7.07 -29.11 -19.14
N CYS A 445 -7.35 -30.01 -18.19
CA CYS A 445 -6.35 -30.91 -17.64
C CYS A 445 -6.42 -32.29 -18.30
N ASP A 446 -5.27 -32.92 -18.42
CA ASP A 446 -5.17 -34.30 -18.86
C ASP A 446 -5.48 -35.24 -17.70
N THR A 447 -6.74 -35.64 -17.59
CA THR A 447 -7.22 -36.58 -16.57
C THR A 447 -6.74 -38.02 -16.81
N THR A 448 -6.29 -38.36 -18.02
CA THR A 448 -5.70 -39.68 -18.31
C THR A 448 -4.29 -39.77 -17.70
N ASN A 449 -3.51 -38.70 -17.83
CA ASN A 449 -2.15 -38.62 -17.29
C ASN A 449 -2.09 -37.98 -15.88
N ASN A 450 -3.23 -37.57 -15.31
CA ASN A 450 -3.35 -36.91 -14.01
C ASN A 450 -2.54 -35.60 -13.90
N THR A 451 -2.53 -34.78 -14.95
CA THR A 451 -1.74 -33.55 -15.01
C THR A 451 -2.52 -32.35 -15.53
N CYS A 452 -2.31 -31.18 -14.93
CA CYS A 452 -2.66 -29.87 -15.49
C CYS A 452 -1.38 -29.07 -15.77
N GLN A 453 -1.33 -28.32 -16.87
CA GLN A 453 -0.17 -27.48 -17.20
C GLN A 453 -0.52 -26.01 -17.06
N VAL A 454 0.26 -25.25 -16.27
CA VAL A 454 0.05 -23.81 -16.07
C VAL A 454 1.30 -23.06 -16.46
N THR A 455 1.18 -22.09 -17.35
CA THR A 455 2.28 -21.19 -17.72
C THR A 455 2.29 -19.96 -16.82
N VAL A 456 3.46 -19.56 -16.33
CA VAL A 456 3.67 -18.37 -15.51
C VAL A 456 4.59 -17.39 -16.25
N PRO A 457 4.05 -16.26 -16.75
CA PRO A 457 4.83 -15.30 -17.54
C PRO A 457 5.98 -14.64 -16.77
N ALA A 458 7.01 -14.17 -17.49
CA ALA A 458 8.16 -13.45 -16.95
C ALA A 458 8.09 -11.92 -17.22
N PRO A 459 7.82 -11.05 -16.22
CA PRO A 459 7.50 -11.36 -14.83
C PRO A 459 6.00 -11.59 -14.63
N GLY A 460 5.63 -12.22 -13.52
CA GLY A 460 4.22 -12.42 -13.24
C GLY A 460 3.92 -13.24 -12.01
N PHE A 461 2.65 -13.23 -11.63
CA PHE A 461 2.11 -14.14 -10.65
C PHE A 461 0.84 -14.79 -11.20
N ALA A 462 0.71 -16.10 -11.04
CA ALA A 462 -0.43 -16.90 -11.44
C ALA A 462 -1.13 -17.47 -10.20
N LEU A 463 -2.41 -17.13 -10.03
CA LEU A 463 -3.29 -17.75 -9.05
C LEU A 463 -4.12 -18.83 -9.73
N VAL A 464 -3.88 -20.08 -9.33
CA VAL A 464 -4.57 -21.27 -9.84
C VAL A 464 -5.68 -21.68 -8.89
N PHE A 465 -6.89 -21.88 -9.41
CA PHE A 465 -8.03 -22.43 -8.68
C PHE A 465 -8.30 -23.86 -9.14
N LEU A 466 -8.28 -24.80 -8.19
CA LEU A 466 -8.44 -26.23 -8.48
C LEU A 466 -9.90 -26.71 -8.41
N SER A 467 -10.83 -25.83 -8.04
CA SER A 467 -12.26 -26.13 -8.03
C SER A 467 -13.09 -24.85 -8.21
N ASP A 468 -14.33 -25.03 -8.66
CA ASP A 468 -15.30 -23.95 -8.79
C ASP A 468 -15.58 -23.28 -7.44
N GLY A 469 -15.71 -24.05 -6.37
CA GLY A 469 -15.91 -23.52 -5.02
C GLY A 469 -14.73 -22.67 -4.52
N ALA A 470 -13.49 -23.06 -4.85
CA ALA A 470 -12.33 -22.24 -4.52
C ALA A 470 -12.30 -20.93 -5.32
N PHE A 471 -12.71 -20.98 -6.59
CA PHE A 471 -12.82 -19.78 -7.43
C PHE A 471 -13.92 -18.83 -6.94
N GLU A 472 -15.11 -19.35 -6.66
CA GLU A 472 -16.28 -18.58 -6.20
C GLU A 472 -16.04 -17.92 -4.84
N GLU A 473 -15.34 -18.59 -3.92
CA GLU A 473 -14.98 -18.02 -2.61
C GLU A 473 -14.08 -16.78 -2.72
N SER A 474 -13.20 -16.76 -3.71
CA SER A 474 -12.19 -15.71 -3.90
C SER A 474 -12.62 -14.62 -4.86
N THR A 475 -13.64 -14.88 -5.68
CA THR A 475 -14.09 -13.93 -6.72
C THR A 475 -15.32 -13.18 -6.23
N PRO A 476 -15.25 -11.85 -6.08
CA PRO A 476 -16.41 -11.05 -5.70
C PRO A 476 -17.59 -11.25 -6.66
N THR A 477 -18.78 -11.53 -6.12
CA THR A 477 -20.02 -11.61 -6.93
C THR A 477 -20.54 -10.24 -7.35
N SER A 478 -20.15 -9.18 -6.63
CA SER A 478 -20.49 -7.78 -6.95
C SER A 478 -19.48 -6.82 -6.34
N THR A 479 -19.06 -5.83 -7.11
CA THR A 479 -18.21 -4.74 -6.61
C THR A 479 -19.07 -3.64 -6.01
N HIS A 480 -19.10 -3.55 -4.68
CA HIS A 480 -19.62 -2.37 -4.00
C HIS A 480 -18.71 -1.17 -4.31
N THR A 481 -19.32 -0.11 -4.84
CA THR A 481 -18.64 1.16 -5.11
C THR A 481 -19.40 2.29 -4.44
N PHE A 482 -18.66 3.24 -3.90
CA PHE A 482 -19.21 4.48 -3.35
C PHE A 482 -19.15 5.57 -4.42
N ALA A 483 -20.23 6.35 -4.52
CA ALA A 483 -20.34 7.40 -5.52
C ALA A 483 -19.28 8.49 -5.31
N THR A 484 -18.55 8.82 -6.37
CA THR A 484 -17.48 9.84 -6.38
C THR A 484 -18.02 11.27 -6.53
N THR A 485 -19.34 11.46 -6.55
CA THR A 485 -19.96 12.78 -6.65
C THR A 485 -19.83 13.54 -5.34
N VAL A 486 -18.68 14.16 -5.11
CA VAL A 486 -18.66 15.42 -4.37
C VAL A 486 -19.13 16.48 -5.36
N THR A 487 -20.45 16.70 -5.46
CA THR A 487 -20.96 17.86 -6.20
C THR A 487 -20.57 19.13 -5.46
N ALA A 488 -19.35 19.63 -5.66
CA ALA A 488 -19.14 21.07 -5.59
C ALA A 488 -19.84 21.64 -6.83
N ALA A 489 -20.82 22.52 -6.64
CA ALA A 489 -21.70 23.07 -7.68
C ALA A 489 -21.01 23.89 -8.82
N GLY A 490 -19.74 23.61 -9.15
CA GLY A 490 -18.95 24.30 -10.19
C GLY A 490 -18.13 23.40 -11.13
N GLU A 491 -18.17 22.07 -10.99
CA GLU A 491 -17.25 21.16 -11.70
C GLU A 491 -17.54 20.93 -13.19
N GLN A 492 -18.72 21.32 -13.69
CA GLN A 492 -19.02 21.33 -15.14
C GLN A 492 -18.17 22.34 -15.95
N LYS A 493 -17.26 23.09 -15.31
CA LYS A 493 -16.40 24.10 -15.97
C LYS A 493 -14.99 23.64 -16.33
N TYR A 494 -14.52 22.47 -15.88
CA TYR A 494 -13.13 22.03 -16.09
C TYR A 494 -12.97 20.71 -16.86
N SER A 495 -14.08 20.03 -17.18
CA SER A 495 -14.07 18.84 -18.05
C SER A 495 -14.04 19.23 -19.53
N THR A 496 -12.93 19.80 -19.99
CA THR A 496 -12.58 19.79 -21.42
C THR A 496 -11.28 19.02 -21.58
N THR A 497 -11.39 17.75 -21.93
CA THR A 497 -10.28 16.96 -22.45
C THR A 497 -9.85 17.53 -23.80
N VAL A 498 -8.58 17.93 -23.92
CA VAL A 498 -7.99 18.32 -25.21
C VAL A 498 -7.57 17.05 -25.95
N ASP A 499 -7.88 16.97 -27.23
CA ASP A 499 -7.48 15.86 -28.09
C ASP A 499 -5.93 15.77 -28.11
N PRO A 500 -5.34 14.59 -27.83
CA PRO A 500 -3.88 14.39 -27.83
C PRO A 500 -3.19 14.87 -29.12
N SER A 501 -3.87 14.81 -30.27
CA SER A 501 -3.36 15.31 -31.55
C SER A 501 -3.17 16.83 -31.58
N THR A 502 -3.91 17.58 -30.74
CA THR A 502 -3.81 19.04 -30.64
C THR A 502 -2.63 19.47 -29.75
N LEU A 503 -2.22 18.63 -28.79
CA LEU A 503 -1.00 18.84 -28.01
C LEU A 503 0.27 18.55 -28.82
N GLN A 504 0.21 17.59 -29.75
CA GLN A 504 1.37 17.16 -30.55
C GLN A 504 1.87 18.23 -31.53
N THR A 505 1.04 19.20 -31.91
CA THR A 505 1.43 20.35 -32.75
C THR A 505 1.56 21.66 -31.97
N SER A 506 1.40 21.62 -30.65
CA SER A 506 1.42 22.82 -29.81
C SER A 506 2.87 23.22 -29.50
N ASN A 507 3.37 24.23 -30.24
CA ASN A 507 4.65 24.88 -29.94
C ASN A 507 4.49 25.80 -28.72
N GLY A 508 4.37 25.19 -27.54
CA GLY A 508 4.21 25.89 -26.28
C GLY A 508 5.49 26.60 -25.86
N HIS A 509 5.70 27.84 -26.31
CA HIS A 509 6.67 28.79 -25.75
C HIS A 509 6.23 30.24 -25.98
N LYS A 510 5.07 30.68 -25.45
CA LYS A 510 4.78 32.09 -25.11
C LYS A 510 3.73 32.17 -24.00
N GLY A 511 4.17 32.46 -22.78
CA GLY A 511 3.29 32.88 -21.69
C GLY A 511 2.86 34.34 -21.85
N ALA A 512 1.60 34.62 -21.49
CA ALA A 512 1.03 35.88 -20.99
C ALA A 512 1.27 37.25 -21.67
N ASP A 513 1.95 37.37 -22.82
CA ASP A 513 2.13 38.68 -23.50
C ASP A 513 1.41 38.80 -24.86
N GLY A 514 0.59 37.83 -25.23
CA GLY A 514 -0.27 37.88 -26.41
C GLY A 514 -1.70 38.19 -26.02
N GLY A 515 -2.05 39.47 -25.89
CA GLY A 515 -3.37 39.91 -25.45
C GLY A 515 -4.49 39.67 -26.47
N HIS A 516 -4.84 38.42 -26.80
CA HIS A 516 -6.09 38.08 -27.49
C HIS A 516 -6.55 36.64 -27.16
N GLY A 517 -7.70 36.52 -26.48
CA GLY A 517 -8.42 35.25 -26.30
C GLY A 517 -8.40 34.70 -24.88
N SER A 518 -9.37 35.09 -24.06
CA SER A 518 -9.65 34.45 -22.76
C SER A 518 -10.86 33.53 -22.91
N THR A 519 -10.75 32.27 -22.46
CA THR A 519 -11.83 31.27 -22.52
C THR A 519 -12.63 31.15 -21.21
N SER A 520 -12.53 32.11 -20.28
CA SER A 520 -13.31 32.06 -19.03
C SER A 520 -14.73 32.61 -19.23
N LYS A 521 -15.77 31.81 -18.94
CA LYS A 521 -17.16 32.29 -18.82
C LYS A 521 -17.28 33.27 -17.65
N GLY A 522 -17.63 34.53 -17.94
CA GLY A 522 -18.00 35.53 -16.92
C GLY A 522 -17.55 36.97 -17.18
N LYS A 523 -16.82 37.27 -18.26
CA LYS A 523 -16.56 38.66 -18.67
C LYS A 523 -17.54 39.09 -19.74
N HIS A 524 -18.35 40.11 -19.44
CA HIS A 524 -19.18 40.79 -20.43
C HIS A 524 -18.27 41.35 -21.53
N SER A 525 -18.54 40.94 -22.78
CA SER A 525 -17.97 41.55 -23.96
C SER A 525 -18.55 42.95 -24.12
N GLY A 526 -17.85 43.96 -23.59
CA GLY A 526 -17.98 45.32 -24.08
C GLY A 526 -17.38 45.37 -25.48
N ALA A 527 -18.21 45.14 -26.50
CA ALA A 527 -17.81 45.37 -27.88
C ALA A 527 -17.61 46.88 -28.09
N THR A 528 -16.38 47.37 -27.98
CA THR A 528 -15.98 48.65 -28.57
C THR A 528 -15.39 48.37 -29.94
N ALA A 529 -16.22 48.46 -30.97
CA ALA A 529 -15.76 48.66 -32.33
C ALA A 529 -15.30 50.11 -32.47
N ALA A 530 -13.99 50.32 -32.61
CA ALA A 530 -13.35 51.51 -33.17
C ALA A 530 -11.87 51.13 -33.34
N GLY A 531 -11.22 51.17 -34.49
CA GLY A 531 -11.45 51.88 -35.74
C GLY A 531 -10.03 52.08 -36.27
N ILE A 532 -9.73 51.57 -37.47
CA ILE A 532 -8.40 51.69 -38.06
C ILE A 532 -8.15 53.17 -38.34
N TYR A 533 -7.21 53.79 -37.62
CA TYR A 533 -6.81 55.17 -37.86
C TYR A 533 -6.09 55.26 -39.22
N PRO A 534 -6.58 56.08 -40.18
CA PRO A 534 -5.97 56.21 -41.52
C PRO A 534 -4.53 56.76 -41.52
N SER A 535 -4.05 57.27 -40.39
CA SER A 535 -2.72 57.85 -40.21
C SER A 535 -1.59 56.83 -40.06
N VAL A 536 -1.89 55.57 -39.69
CA VAL A 536 -0.86 54.52 -39.52
C VAL A 536 -0.55 53.79 -40.85
N VAL A 537 -1.55 53.69 -41.73
CA VAL A 537 -1.37 53.13 -43.08
C VAL A 537 -0.64 54.11 -44.01
N LEU A 538 -0.83 55.43 -43.82
CA LEU A 538 -0.11 56.46 -44.59
C LEU A 538 1.38 56.56 -44.22
N LEU A 539 1.75 56.29 -42.96
CA LEU A 539 3.14 56.33 -42.48
C LEU A 539 3.94 55.11 -42.98
N LEU A 540 3.31 53.93 -43.05
CA LEU A 540 3.92 52.70 -43.58
C LEU A 540 4.06 52.73 -45.11
N ALA A 541 3.14 53.38 -45.82
CA ALA A 541 3.24 53.57 -47.28
C ALA A 541 4.33 54.59 -47.68
N MET A 542 4.54 55.65 -46.89
CA MET A 542 5.62 56.62 -47.16
C MET A 542 7.02 56.07 -46.84
N LEU A 543 7.16 55.22 -45.81
CA LEU A 543 8.45 54.58 -45.49
C LEU A 543 8.82 53.45 -46.47
N ALA A 544 7.84 52.76 -47.05
CA ALA A 544 8.07 51.79 -48.13
C ALA A 544 8.44 52.47 -49.48
N GLY A 545 7.91 53.67 -49.75
CA GLY A 545 8.25 54.45 -50.96
C GLY A 545 9.67 55.02 -50.98
N VAL A 546 10.22 55.42 -49.82
CA VAL A 546 11.60 55.93 -49.71
C VAL A 546 12.64 54.80 -49.81
N GLY A 547 12.32 53.59 -49.34
CA GLY A 547 13.20 52.42 -49.48
C GLY A 547 13.33 51.87 -50.91
N VAL A 548 12.30 52.06 -51.76
CA VAL A 548 12.31 51.63 -53.17
C VAL A 548 13.06 52.65 -54.06
N LEU A 549 13.02 53.94 -53.74
CA LEU A 549 13.81 54.97 -54.46
C LEU A 549 15.31 54.92 -54.13
N ILE A 550 15.70 54.51 -52.91
CA ILE A 550 17.12 54.36 -52.52
C ILE A 550 17.76 53.08 -53.12
N ARG A 551 16.96 52.06 -53.45
CA ARG A 551 17.43 50.85 -54.17
C ARG A 551 17.48 50.99 -55.70
N ALA A 552 16.77 51.95 -56.28
CA ALA A 552 16.74 52.16 -57.74
C ALA A 552 17.89 53.05 -58.27
N VAL A 553 18.68 53.69 -57.40
CA VAL A 553 19.82 54.57 -57.79
C VAL A 553 21.19 53.94 -57.50
N GLY A 554 21.25 52.80 -56.79
CA GLY A 554 22.49 52.29 -56.19
C GLY A 554 23.25 51.15 -56.89
N ASN A 555 22.69 50.43 -57.86
CA ASN A 555 23.33 49.22 -58.42
C ASN A 555 23.32 49.14 -59.95
N GLY A 556 23.76 50.22 -60.59
CA GLY A 556 24.33 50.15 -61.92
C GLY A 556 25.67 50.88 -61.90
N TRP A 557 26.77 50.13 -61.86
CA TRP A 557 27.98 50.26 -62.69
C TRP A 557 29.10 49.41 -62.07
N SER A 558 29.57 48.45 -62.89
CA SER A 558 30.66 47.45 -62.73
C SER A 558 30.55 46.45 -61.59
#